data_AF-A0A168LBJ3-F1
#
_entry.id   AF-A0A168LBJ3-F1
#
_cell.length_a   1.000
_cell.length_b   1.000
_cell.length_c   1.000
_cell.angle_alpha   90.00
_cell.angle_beta   90.00
_cell.angle_gamma   90.00
#
_symmetry.space_group_name_H-M   'P 1'
#
loop_
_entity.id
_entity.type
_entity.pdbx_description
1 polymer ?
#
loop_
_entity_poly.entity_id
_entity_poly.type
_entity_poly.pdbx_seq_one_letter_code
_entity_poly.pdbx_strand_id
1 'polypeptide(L)'
;MTNDSTLLNKETIQFYREYTGLNDAHDLERHLTAIQQKLAKTLEQQHQKPYFLDIGCCTGTDLRKMVLDGYPRDCLIGMDIEQCYIDCGYELFKDDPSTCPIRFIVDDLFTFEKTHVLCNTISIVHAGSVLHLFDLGQIVQFIHRATWLLKPGGVLVGGHVCADRSTQYFRQATKSLKYYMAVDEFKQILIQEGFTDIEMETQPRMAEEDDEERDFTAFWVSFYAVYSPTDY
;
A
#
# COMPACT_ATOMS: atom_id res chain seq x y z
N MET A 1 -12.46 5.50 -30.43
CA MET A 1 -13.37 5.81 -29.31
C MET A 1 -12.59 5.50 -28.06
N THR A 2 -12.11 6.53 -27.37
CA THR A 2 -11.22 6.44 -26.21
C THR A 2 -11.98 5.87 -25.01
N ASN A 3 -11.51 4.73 -24.51
CA ASN A 3 -12.10 4.00 -23.40
C ASN A 3 -11.65 4.69 -22.10
N ASP A 4 -12.40 5.69 -21.66
CA ASP A 4 -12.10 6.46 -20.44
C ASP A 4 -12.58 5.66 -19.22
N SER A 5 -11.80 4.65 -18.86
CA SER A 5 -11.97 3.81 -17.67
C SER A 5 -10.91 4.20 -16.63
N THR A 6 -10.88 5.49 -16.26
CA THR A 6 -10.10 5.94 -15.10
C THR A 6 -10.99 5.79 -13.87
N LEU A 7 -10.63 4.84 -12.99
CA LEU A 7 -11.36 4.51 -11.76
C LEU A 7 -11.54 5.73 -10.82
N LEU A 8 -10.74 6.78 -11.04
CA LEU A 8 -10.84 8.08 -10.41
C LEU A 8 -10.70 9.17 -11.49
N ASN A 9 -11.81 9.86 -11.78
CA ASN A 9 -11.80 10.99 -12.72
C ASN A 9 -11.16 12.24 -12.08
N LYS A 10 -10.75 13.20 -12.91
CA LYS A 10 -10.10 14.45 -12.46
C LYS A 10 -10.94 15.24 -11.44
N GLU A 11 -12.27 15.12 -11.50
CA GLU A 11 -13.19 15.74 -10.54
C GLU A 11 -13.12 15.08 -9.16
N THR A 12 -12.90 13.76 -9.09
CA THR A 12 -12.69 13.06 -7.83
C THR A 12 -11.31 13.37 -7.23
N ILE A 13 -10.29 13.54 -8.07
CA ILE A 13 -8.93 13.97 -7.66
C ILE A 13 -8.94 15.44 -7.19
N GLN A 14 -9.74 16.31 -7.82
CA GLN A 14 -9.89 17.71 -7.40
C GLN A 14 -10.69 17.83 -6.09
N PHE A 15 -11.75 17.04 -5.94
CA PHE A 15 -12.48 16.90 -4.67
C PHE A 15 -11.55 16.39 -3.55
N TYR A 16 -10.61 15.51 -3.89
CA TYR A 16 -9.53 15.04 -3.03
C TYR A 16 -8.66 16.16 -2.47
N ARG A 17 -8.26 17.13 -3.30
CA ARG A 17 -7.37 18.22 -2.92
C ARG A 17 -8.07 19.37 -2.18
N GLU A 18 -9.31 19.68 -2.57
CA GLU A 18 -10.06 20.80 -2.00
C GLU A 18 -10.67 20.48 -0.62
N TYR A 19 -10.93 19.20 -0.33
CA TYR A 19 -11.57 18.79 0.92
C TYR A 19 -10.58 18.32 2.00
N THR A 20 -9.31 18.05 1.66
CA THR A 20 -8.36 17.41 2.58
C THR A 20 -7.56 18.33 3.49
N GLY A 21 -7.22 19.55 3.07
CA GLY A 21 -6.52 20.52 3.94
C GLY A 21 -5.38 19.92 4.79
N LEU A 22 -4.59 19.02 4.18
CA LEU A 22 -3.72 18.02 4.82
C LEU A 22 -2.81 18.62 5.90
N ASN A 23 -3.05 18.25 7.16
CA ASN A 23 -2.21 18.66 8.31
C ASN A 23 -2.02 17.56 9.39
N ASP A 24 -2.59 16.35 9.26
CA ASP A 24 -2.41 15.28 10.27
C ASP A 24 -2.54 13.85 9.67
N ALA A 25 -1.69 12.92 10.12
CA ALA A 25 -1.64 11.52 9.68
C ALA A 25 -2.93 10.74 9.97
N HIS A 26 -3.68 11.15 10.99
CA HIS A 26 -4.98 10.57 11.32
C HIS A 26 -6.08 10.91 10.29
N ASP A 27 -5.91 12.00 9.53
CA ASP A 27 -6.83 12.40 8.46
C ASP A 27 -6.59 11.64 7.15
N LEU A 28 -5.37 11.18 6.91
CA LEU A 28 -5.06 10.29 5.79
C LEU A 28 -5.69 8.90 5.96
N GLU A 29 -5.73 8.39 7.19
CA GLU A 29 -6.35 7.10 7.51
C GLU A 29 -7.87 7.15 7.26
N ARG A 30 -8.56 8.18 7.78
CA ARG A 30 -9.96 8.50 7.42
C ARG A 30 -10.13 8.71 5.91
N HIS A 31 -9.10 9.31 5.32
CA HIS A 31 -8.87 9.58 3.91
C HIS A 31 -9.09 8.36 3.02
N LEU A 32 -8.18 7.40 3.22
CA LEU A 32 -8.12 6.12 2.54
C LEU A 32 -9.41 5.33 2.76
N THR A 33 -9.99 5.33 3.97
CA THR A 33 -11.30 4.69 4.23
C THR A 33 -12.40 5.23 3.30
N ALA A 34 -12.47 6.55 3.10
CA ALA A 34 -13.47 7.15 2.23
C ALA A 34 -13.25 6.81 0.75
N ILE A 35 -11.99 6.72 0.28
CA ILE A 35 -11.68 6.21 -1.09
C ILE A 35 -12.12 4.78 -1.20
N GLN A 36 -11.69 3.95 -0.25
CA GLN A 36 -11.90 2.51 -0.28
C GLN A 36 -13.40 2.23 -0.40
N GLN A 37 -14.23 2.90 0.41
CA GLN A 37 -15.69 2.80 0.32
C GLN A 37 -16.24 3.28 -1.04
N LYS A 38 -15.78 4.44 -1.54
CA LYS A 38 -16.28 4.99 -2.81
C LYS A 38 -15.88 4.11 -3.99
N LEU A 39 -14.62 3.68 -4.04
CA LEU A 39 -14.08 2.79 -5.06
C LEU A 39 -14.79 1.44 -5.03
N ALA A 40 -15.01 0.88 -3.83
CA ALA A 40 -15.77 -0.34 -3.66
C ALA A 40 -17.17 -0.19 -4.24
N LYS A 41 -17.89 0.88 -3.87
CA LYS A 41 -19.24 1.15 -4.37
C LYS A 41 -19.28 1.32 -5.89
N THR A 42 -18.34 2.05 -6.48
CA THR A 42 -18.26 2.24 -7.94
C THR A 42 -17.98 0.92 -8.66
N LEU A 43 -17.05 0.12 -8.15
CA LEU A 43 -16.73 -1.19 -8.72
C LEU A 43 -17.91 -2.17 -8.60
N GLU A 44 -18.60 -2.19 -7.48
CA GLU A 44 -19.81 -2.98 -7.28
C GLU A 44 -20.93 -2.58 -8.27
N GLN A 45 -21.12 -1.28 -8.50
CA GLN A 45 -22.06 -0.77 -9.50
C GLN A 45 -21.70 -1.20 -10.93
N GLN A 46 -20.41 -1.43 -11.19
CA GLN A 46 -19.89 -1.97 -12.45
C GLN A 46 -19.85 -3.51 -12.48
N HIS A 47 -20.45 -4.17 -11.47
CA HIS A 47 -20.41 -5.63 -11.29
C HIS A 47 -19.00 -6.22 -11.19
N GLN A 48 -18.03 -5.42 -10.73
CA GLN A 48 -16.68 -5.86 -10.44
C GLN A 48 -16.50 -6.03 -8.93
N LYS A 49 -15.76 -7.06 -8.53
CA LYS A 49 -15.37 -7.23 -7.13
C LYS A 49 -14.19 -6.30 -6.81
N PRO A 50 -14.32 -5.40 -5.81
CA PRO A 50 -13.24 -4.51 -5.41
C PRO A 50 -12.25 -5.23 -4.51
N TYR A 51 -11.51 -6.20 -5.05
CA TYR A 51 -10.51 -6.92 -4.28
C TYR A 51 -9.42 -5.97 -3.76
N PHE A 52 -9.22 -5.98 -2.46
CA PHE A 52 -8.18 -5.26 -1.74
C PHE A 52 -7.22 -6.28 -1.14
N LEU A 53 -5.92 -6.10 -1.41
CA LEU A 53 -4.86 -6.95 -0.89
C LEU A 53 -3.88 -6.11 -0.08
N ASP A 54 -3.68 -6.46 1.19
CA ASP A 54 -2.65 -5.90 2.05
C ASP A 54 -1.43 -6.83 2.09
N ILE A 55 -0.27 -6.34 1.65
CA ILE A 55 0.98 -7.11 1.59
C ILE A 55 1.87 -6.75 2.78
N GLY A 56 2.22 -7.77 3.58
CA GLY A 56 2.82 -7.58 4.90
C GLY A 56 1.75 -7.21 5.94
N CYS A 57 0.60 -7.87 5.90
CA CYS A 57 -0.57 -7.47 6.70
C CYS A 57 -0.39 -7.69 8.21
N CYS A 58 0.66 -8.40 8.65
CA CYS A 58 0.94 -8.73 10.03
C CYS A 58 -0.31 -9.34 10.72
N THR A 59 -0.81 -8.71 11.79
CA THR A 59 -2.00 -9.16 12.52
C THR A 59 -3.32 -8.88 11.80
N GLY A 60 -3.30 -8.25 10.63
CA GLY A 60 -4.49 -7.91 9.84
C GLY A 60 -5.37 -6.84 10.50
N THR A 61 -4.76 -5.92 11.25
CA THR A 61 -5.46 -4.86 11.99
C THR A 61 -6.19 -3.91 11.04
N ASP A 62 -5.51 -3.43 9.99
CA ASP A 62 -6.07 -2.49 9.02
C ASP A 62 -7.24 -3.13 8.26
N LEU A 63 -7.10 -4.39 7.83
CA LEU A 63 -8.17 -5.13 7.17
C LEU A 63 -9.41 -5.31 8.08
N ARG A 64 -9.21 -5.59 9.37
CA ARG A 64 -10.35 -5.68 10.33
C ARG A 64 -11.00 -4.32 10.54
N LYS A 65 -10.23 -3.23 10.54
CA LYS A 65 -10.79 -1.88 10.54
C LYS A 65 -11.62 -1.61 9.28
N MET A 66 -11.15 -2.03 8.10
CA MET A 66 -11.91 -1.92 6.85
C MET A 66 -13.23 -2.70 6.88
N VAL A 67 -13.27 -3.88 7.52
CA VAL A 67 -14.52 -4.61 7.75
C VAL A 67 -15.50 -3.78 8.59
N LEU A 68 -15.03 -3.15 9.67
CA LEU A 68 -15.86 -2.30 10.52
C LEU A 68 -16.35 -1.05 9.80
N ASP A 69 -15.54 -0.52 8.89
CA ASP A 69 -15.88 0.62 8.04
C ASP A 69 -16.80 0.25 6.88
N GLY A 70 -17.20 -1.02 6.74
CA GLY A 70 -18.16 -1.45 5.73
C GLY A 70 -17.56 -1.71 4.35
N TYR A 71 -16.25 -1.92 4.23
CA TYR A 71 -15.68 -2.46 3.00
C TYR A 71 -16.26 -3.87 2.72
N PRO A 72 -16.48 -4.25 1.45
CA PRO A 72 -17.03 -5.57 1.11
C PRO A 72 -16.19 -6.70 1.70
N ARG A 73 -16.79 -7.40 2.68
CA ARG A 73 -16.16 -8.41 3.52
C ARG A 73 -15.40 -9.48 2.72
N ASP A 74 -16.05 -10.02 1.68
CA ASP A 74 -15.49 -11.10 0.85
C ASP A 74 -14.47 -10.62 -0.19
N CYS A 75 -14.09 -9.34 -0.15
CA CYS A 75 -13.11 -8.72 -1.05
C CYS A 75 -11.80 -8.32 -0.36
N LEU A 76 -11.65 -8.62 0.94
CA LEU A 76 -10.44 -8.31 1.71
C LEU A 76 -9.51 -9.52 1.75
N ILE A 77 -8.26 -9.29 1.38
CA ILE A 77 -7.19 -10.29 1.40
C ILE A 77 -6.00 -9.73 2.17
N GLY A 78 -5.48 -10.49 3.12
CA GLY A 78 -4.22 -10.20 3.81
C GLY A 78 -3.16 -11.22 3.42
N MET A 79 -1.96 -10.75 3.08
CA MET A 79 -0.81 -11.59 2.78
C MET A 79 0.33 -11.24 3.73
N ASP A 80 0.90 -12.25 4.38
CA ASP A 80 2.13 -12.11 5.14
C ASP A 80 3.05 -13.30 4.87
N ILE A 81 4.35 -13.13 5.04
CA ILE A 81 5.32 -14.22 4.84
C ILE A 81 5.36 -15.17 6.04
N GLU A 82 4.94 -14.71 7.22
CA GLU A 82 4.98 -15.49 8.45
C GLU A 82 3.57 -15.79 8.99
N GLN A 83 3.22 -17.08 9.06
CA GLN A 83 1.93 -17.54 9.61
C GLN A 83 1.69 -17.04 11.05
N CYS A 84 2.75 -16.88 11.83
CA CYS A 84 2.63 -16.52 13.24
C CYS A 84 2.01 -15.13 13.45
N TYR A 85 2.18 -14.18 12.52
CA TYR A 85 1.53 -12.87 12.64
C TYR A 85 0.02 -12.95 12.42
N ILE A 86 -0.40 -13.79 11.47
CA ILE A 86 -1.82 -14.04 11.17
C ILE A 86 -2.48 -14.73 12.37
N ASP A 87 -1.82 -15.74 12.95
CA ASP A 87 -2.27 -16.44 14.15
C ASP A 87 -2.38 -15.50 15.35
N CYS A 88 -1.37 -14.65 15.57
CA CYS A 88 -1.44 -13.57 16.58
C CYS A 88 -2.63 -12.64 16.34
N GLY A 89 -2.96 -12.34 15.08
CA GLY A 89 -4.14 -11.58 14.72
C GLY A 89 -5.44 -12.25 15.19
N TYR A 90 -5.61 -13.55 14.91
CA TYR A 90 -6.76 -14.31 15.38
C TYR A 90 -6.90 -14.27 16.91
N GLU A 91 -5.79 -14.47 17.64
CA GLU A 91 -5.78 -14.38 19.10
C GLU A 91 -6.14 -12.97 19.62
N LEU A 92 -5.53 -11.94 19.04
CA LEU A 92 -5.71 -10.54 19.45
C LEU A 92 -7.16 -10.08 19.27
N PHE A 93 -7.78 -10.43 18.14
CA PHE A 93 -9.13 -10.02 17.79
C PHE A 93 -10.21 -11.02 18.22
N LYS A 94 -9.80 -12.15 18.81
CA LYS A 94 -10.68 -13.22 19.30
C LYS A 94 -11.63 -13.74 18.22
N ASP A 95 -11.11 -13.87 17.00
CA ASP A 95 -11.75 -14.47 15.85
C ASP A 95 -10.92 -15.64 15.32
N ASP A 96 -11.46 -16.37 14.36
CA ASP A 96 -10.80 -17.52 13.74
C ASP A 96 -11.19 -17.63 12.25
N PRO A 97 -10.61 -18.55 11.47
CA PRO A 97 -10.93 -18.70 10.04
C PRO A 97 -12.42 -18.94 9.72
N SER A 98 -13.23 -19.38 10.68
CA SER A 98 -14.67 -19.57 10.51
C SER A 98 -15.51 -18.32 10.80
N THR A 99 -14.99 -17.39 11.61
CA THR A 99 -15.71 -16.16 11.99
C THR A 99 -15.14 -14.89 11.34
N CYS A 100 -13.87 -14.91 10.94
CA CYS A 100 -13.20 -13.80 10.29
C CYS A 100 -13.56 -13.78 8.80
N PRO A 101 -14.13 -12.67 8.26
CA PRO A 101 -14.47 -12.59 6.85
C PRO A 101 -13.27 -12.37 5.92
N ILE A 102 -12.11 -12.00 6.47
CA ILE A 102 -10.91 -11.66 5.72
C ILE A 102 -10.23 -12.96 5.28
N ARG A 103 -9.85 -13.02 4.00
CA ARG A 103 -9.03 -14.13 3.51
C ARG A 103 -7.56 -13.84 3.79
N PHE A 104 -6.96 -14.58 4.72
CA PHE A 104 -5.51 -14.53 4.95
C PHE A 104 -4.78 -15.60 4.12
N ILE A 105 -3.62 -15.25 3.60
CA ILE A 105 -2.71 -16.17 2.90
C ILE A 105 -1.27 -15.98 3.41
N VAL A 106 -0.55 -17.08 3.52
CA VAL A 106 0.89 -17.06 3.79
C VAL A 106 1.63 -17.24 2.49
N ASP A 107 2.29 -16.18 2.03
CA ASP A 107 2.97 -16.17 0.74
C ASP A 107 4.07 -15.10 0.71
N ASP A 108 5.06 -15.29 -0.16
CA ASP A 108 6.15 -14.35 -0.37
C ASP A 108 6.06 -13.75 -1.77
N LEU A 109 5.77 -12.45 -1.83
CA LEU A 109 5.71 -11.69 -3.07
C LEU A 109 7.00 -11.85 -3.89
N PHE A 110 8.18 -11.94 -3.26
CA PHE A 110 9.45 -12.11 -3.96
C PHE A 110 9.61 -13.47 -4.67
N THR A 111 8.79 -14.45 -4.32
CA THR A 111 8.75 -15.78 -4.96
C THR A 111 7.51 -16.02 -5.81
N PHE A 112 6.55 -15.08 -5.81
CA PHE A 112 5.33 -15.13 -6.60
C PHE A 112 5.58 -15.44 -8.09
N GLU A 113 4.68 -16.21 -8.70
CA GLU A 113 4.70 -16.47 -10.14
C GLU A 113 3.52 -15.79 -10.84
N LYS A 114 3.67 -15.43 -12.12
CA LYS A 114 2.59 -14.81 -12.92
C LYS A 114 1.38 -15.72 -13.15
N THR A 115 1.51 -17.01 -12.83
CA THR A 115 0.44 -18.02 -12.86
C THR A 115 -0.44 -17.99 -11.60
N HIS A 116 -0.07 -17.21 -10.59
CA HIS A 116 -0.79 -17.14 -9.34
C HIS A 116 -2.22 -16.61 -9.51
N VAL A 117 -3.16 -17.15 -8.75
CA VAL A 117 -4.60 -16.86 -8.88
C VAL A 117 -5.00 -15.41 -8.58
N LEU A 118 -4.12 -14.67 -7.90
CA LEU A 118 -4.34 -13.24 -7.60
C LEU A 118 -3.86 -12.31 -8.72
N CYS A 119 -3.04 -12.81 -9.66
CA CYS A 119 -2.51 -11.98 -10.72
C CYS A 119 -3.64 -11.41 -11.60
N ASN A 120 -3.58 -10.11 -11.91
CA ASN A 120 -4.57 -9.38 -12.69
C ASN A 120 -6.01 -9.41 -12.11
N THR A 121 -6.16 -9.58 -10.79
CA THR A 121 -7.49 -9.63 -10.13
C THR A 121 -7.69 -8.54 -9.08
N ILE A 122 -6.61 -7.95 -8.58
CA ILE A 122 -6.66 -7.03 -7.45
C ILE A 122 -6.96 -5.61 -7.93
N SER A 123 -7.90 -4.95 -7.26
CA SER A 123 -8.25 -3.56 -7.55
C SER A 123 -7.38 -2.58 -6.77
N ILE A 124 -7.05 -2.91 -5.52
CA ILE A 124 -6.18 -2.11 -4.67
C ILE A 124 -5.14 -3.03 -4.03
N VAL A 125 -3.87 -2.78 -4.27
CA VAL A 125 -2.77 -3.34 -3.48
C VAL A 125 -2.33 -2.29 -2.47
N HIS A 126 -2.31 -2.66 -1.20
CA HIS A 126 -1.81 -1.86 -0.11
C HIS A 126 -0.46 -2.40 0.37
N ALA A 127 0.49 -1.49 0.57
CA ALA A 127 1.82 -1.77 1.09
C ALA A 127 2.12 -0.79 2.24
N GLY A 128 1.51 -1.03 3.40
CA GLY A 128 1.69 -0.23 4.61
C GLY A 128 2.95 -0.64 5.36
N SER A 129 3.92 0.26 5.50
CA SER A 129 5.12 0.06 6.31
C SER A 129 5.97 -1.19 5.99
N VAL A 130 5.91 -1.73 4.76
CA VAL A 130 6.75 -2.87 4.34
C VAL A 130 7.99 -2.44 3.55
N LEU A 131 7.87 -1.41 2.71
CA LEU A 131 8.94 -0.99 1.79
C LEU A 131 10.22 -0.52 2.48
N HIS A 132 10.13 -0.03 3.72
CA HIS A 132 11.30 0.44 4.48
C HIS A 132 12.19 -0.69 5.02
N LEU A 133 11.76 -1.94 4.89
CA LEU A 133 12.52 -3.13 5.26
C LEU A 133 13.53 -3.55 4.19
N PHE A 134 13.43 -2.95 3.00
CA PHE A 134 14.10 -3.39 1.79
C PHE A 134 15.20 -2.43 1.36
N ASP A 135 16.20 -2.98 0.67
CA ASP A 135 17.14 -2.17 -0.11
C ASP A 135 16.54 -1.70 -1.45
N LEU A 136 17.28 -0.90 -2.22
CA LEU A 136 16.84 -0.40 -3.52
C LEU A 136 16.40 -1.52 -4.48
N GLY A 137 17.18 -2.60 -4.58
CA GLY A 137 16.88 -3.69 -5.51
C GLY A 137 15.60 -4.42 -5.13
N GLN A 138 15.43 -4.68 -3.83
CA GLN A 138 14.23 -5.28 -3.28
C GLN A 138 13.00 -4.37 -3.42
N ILE A 139 13.14 -3.06 -3.25
CA ILE A 139 12.03 -2.12 -3.49
C ILE A 139 11.58 -2.15 -4.95
N VAL A 140 12.53 -2.06 -5.89
CA VAL A 140 12.21 -2.16 -7.34
C VAL A 140 11.50 -3.47 -7.64
N GLN A 141 12.02 -4.60 -7.13
CA GLN A 141 11.43 -5.91 -7.34
C GLN A 141 10.03 -6.05 -6.70
N PHE A 142 9.82 -5.48 -5.52
CA PHE A 142 8.52 -5.45 -4.84
C PHE A 142 7.50 -4.70 -5.68
N ILE A 143 7.83 -3.47 -6.11
CA ILE A 143 6.92 -2.65 -6.94
C ILE A 143 6.62 -3.35 -8.26
N HIS A 144 7.64 -3.90 -8.93
CA HIS A 144 7.46 -4.67 -10.16
C HIS A 144 6.48 -5.83 -9.98
N ARG A 145 6.63 -6.61 -8.91
CA ARG A 145 5.75 -7.77 -8.65
C ARG A 145 4.35 -7.35 -8.20
N ALA A 146 4.21 -6.22 -7.51
CA ALA A 146 2.90 -5.65 -7.19
C ALA A 146 2.09 -5.35 -8.47
N THR A 147 2.74 -4.97 -9.57
CA THR A 147 2.05 -4.78 -10.87
C THR A 147 1.39 -6.05 -11.39
N TRP A 148 1.93 -7.24 -11.08
CA TRP A 148 1.37 -8.51 -11.56
C TRP A 148 0.01 -8.82 -10.92
N LEU A 149 -0.24 -8.29 -9.72
CA LEU A 149 -1.47 -8.49 -8.96
C LEU A 149 -2.60 -7.58 -9.44
N LEU A 150 -2.24 -6.35 -9.83
CA LEU A 150 -3.18 -5.30 -10.19
C LEU A 150 -3.84 -5.59 -11.54
N LYS A 151 -5.15 -5.38 -11.60
CA LYS A 151 -5.86 -5.22 -12.87
C LYS A 151 -5.49 -3.87 -13.52
N PRO A 152 -5.64 -3.69 -14.85
CA PRO A 152 -5.53 -2.37 -15.48
C PRO A 152 -6.45 -1.34 -14.79
N GLY A 153 -5.90 -0.17 -14.46
CA GLY A 153 -6.58 0.87 -13.68
C GLY A 153 -6.68 0.57 -12.17
N GLY A 154 -6.10 -0.54 -11.70
CA GLY A 154 -5.93 -0.83 -10.29
C GLY A 154 -4.95 0.16 -9.63
N VAL A 155 -4.89 0.14 -8.30
CA VAL A 155 -4.15 1.14 -7.54
C VAL A 155 -3.15 0.47 -6.60
N LEU A 156 -1.91 0.97 -6.60
CA LEU A 156 -0.96 0.74 -5.51
C LEU A 156 -1.03 1.92 -4.53
N VAL A 157 -1.28 1.61 -3.26
CA VAL A 157 -1.33 2.60 -2.18
C VAL A 157 -0.49 2.13 -1.00
N GLY A 158 -0.05 3.07 -0.17
CA GLY A 158 0.62 2.72 1.07
C GLY A 158 1.36 3.89 1.67
N GLY A 159 2.21 3.57 2.63
CA GLY A 159 3.10 4.55 3.24
C GLY A 159 4.34 3.91 3.82
N HIS A 160 5.45 4.62 3.76
CA HIS A 160 6.72 4.17 4.32
C HIS A 160 7.64 5.37 4.58
N VAL A 161 8.79 5.09 5.20
CA VAL A 161 9.79 6.12 5.46
C VAL A 161 10.67 6.31 4.23
N CYS A 162 10.81 7.56 3.81
CA CYS A 162 11.78 8.02 2.80
C CYS A 162 12.73 9.05 3.42
N ALA A 163 13.68 9.53 2.63
CA ALA A 163 14.61 10.60 2.99
C ALA A 163 14.71 11.67 1.90
N ASP A 164 15.38 12.77 2.22
CA ASP A 164 15.75 13.82 1.26
C ASP A 164 16.77 13.34 0.20
N ARG A 165 17.53 12.30 0.52
CA ARG A 165 18.43 11.59 -0.39
C ARG A 165 18.51 10.11 -0.03
N SER A 166 18.82 9.28 -1.03
CA SER A 166 19.06 7.86 -0.80
C SER A 166 20.33 7.66 0.00
N THR A 167 20.24 6.92 1.10
CA THR A 167 21.35 6.73 2.03
C THR A 167 21.18 5.44 2.83
N GLN A 168 22.26 5.02 3.47
CA GLN A 168 22.26 3.93 4.44
C GLN A 168 22.62 4.47 5.80
N TYR A 169 21.88 4.04 6.81
CA TYR A 169 22.08 4.47 8.18
C TYR A 169 22.09 3.26 9.11
N PHE A 170 23.14 3.13 9.91
CA PHE A 170 23.25 2.05 10.89
C PHE A 170 22.47 2.43 12.15
N ARG A 171 21.38 1.72 12.43
CA ARG A 171 20.58 1.93 13.63
C ARG A 171 21.20 1.16 14.80
N GLN A 172 21.59 1.88 15.85
CA GLN A 172 22.18 1.29 17.04
C GLN A 172 21.19 0.37 17.79
N ALA A 173 19.93 0.80 17.92
CA ALA A 173 18.88 0.05 18.62
C ALA A 173 18.68 -1.37 18.08
N THR A 174 18.63 -1.50 16.76
CA THR A 174 18.38 -2.77 16.06
C THR A 174 19.66 -3.45 15.58
N LYS A 175 20.82 -2.79 15.74
CA LYS A 175 22.13 -3.23 15.22
C LYS A 175 22.07 -3.63 13.75
N SER A 176 21.34 -2.85 12.95
CA SER A 176 21.10 -3.16 11.54
C SER A 176 21.36 -1.94 10.65
N LEU A 177 21.85 -2.22 9.44
CA LEU A 177 21.97 -1.20 8.39
C LEU A 177 20.61 -1.05 7.73
N LYS A 178 20.06 0.17 7.76
CA LYS A 178 18.78 0.49 7.14
C LYS A 178 19.01 1.36 5.90
N TYR A 179 18.33 1.01 4.82
CA TYR A 179 18.28 1.84 3.62
C TYR A 179 17.13 2.84 3.74
N TYR A 180 17.41 4.10 3.40
CA TYR A 180 16.44 5.17 3.29
C TYR A 180 16.43 5.62 1.83
N MET A 181 15.29 5.51 1.16
CA MET A 181 15.13 5.88 -0.24
C MET A 181 14.76 7.37 -0.38
N ALA A 182 15.32 8.06 -1.36
CA ALA A 182 14.88 9.40 -1.74
C ALA A 182 13.43 9.37 -2.25
N VAL A 183 12.60 10.34 -1.83
CA VAL A 183 11.20 10.44 -2.28
C VAL A 183 11.09 10.51 -3.81
N ASP A 184 11.98 11.26 -4.46
CA ASP A 184 12.00 11.42 -5.92
C ASP A 184 12.40 10.12 -6.64
N GLU A 185 13.33 9.35 -6.07
CA GLU A 185 13.70 8.04 -6.63
C GLU A 185 12.54 7.05 -6.53
N PHE A 186 11.83 7.04 -5.39
CA PHE A 186 10.64 6.21 -5.22
C PHE A 186 9.57 6.55 -6.29
N LYS A 187 9.33 7.84 -6.52
CA LYS A 187 8.41 8.30 -7.58
C LYS A 187 8.85 7.85 -8.97
N GLN A 188 10.15 7.92 -9.25
CA GLN A 188 10.69 7.49 -10.54
C GLN A 188 10.54 6.00 -10.78
N ILE A 189 10.68 5.16 -9.75
CA ILE A 189 10.44 3.71 -9.82
C ILE A 189 8.98 3.44 -10.19
N LEU A 190 8.03 4.10 -9.53
CA LEU A 190 6.60 3.97 -9.87
C LEU A 190 6.33 4.34 -11.33
N ILE A 191 6.89 5.45 -11.83
CA ILE A 191 6.73 5.86 -13.23
C ILE A 191 7.28 4.78 -14.18
N GLN A 192 8.44 4.21 -13.89
CA GLN A 192 9.09 3.17 -14.70
C GLN A 192 8.29 1.87 -14.76
N GLU A 193 7.59 1.53 -13.67
CA GLU A 193 6.73 0.33 -13.58
C GLU A 193 5.33 0.54 -14.18
N GLY A 194 5.08 1.67 -14.85
CA GLY A 194 3.84 1.93 -15.57
C GLY A 194 2.73 2.51 -14.70
N PHE A 195 3.08 3.12 -13.56
CA PHE A 195 2.12 3.87 -12.77
C PHE A 195 1.94 5.32 -13.29
N THR A 196 0.69 5.78 -13.28
CA THR A 196 0.26 7.14 -13.61
C THR A 196 -0.52 7.75 -12.44
N ASP A 197 -0.88 9.03 -12.55
CA ASP A 197 -1.67 9.75 -11.54
C ASP A 197 -1.11 9.57 -10.11
N ILE A 198 0.21 9.72 -9.99
CA ILE A 198 0.95 9.49 -8.75
C ILE A 198 0.83 10.71 -7.83
N GLU A 199 0.24 10.49 -6.65
CA GLU A 199 0.19 11.45 -5.57
C GLU A 199 1.03 10.97 -4.39
N MET A 200 1.82 11.86 -3.81
CA MET A 200 2.65 11.60 -2.64
C MET A 200 2.53 12.78 -1.69
N GLU A 201 2.32 12.48 -0.42
CA GLU A 201 2.36 13.43 0.67
C GLU A 201 3.50 13.05 1.62
N THR A 202 4.27 14.04 2.05
CA THR A 202 5.39 13.85 2.97
C THR A 202 5.10 14.58 4.28
N GLN A 203 5.29 13.89 5.39
CA GLN A 203 5.28 14.48 6.73
C GLN A 203 6.66 14.29 7.37
N PRO A 204 7.24 15.30 8.02
CA PRO A 204 8.51 15.15 8.71
C PRO A 204 8.46 13.99 9.72
N ARG A 205 9.43 13.09 9.67
CA ARG A 205 9.58 12.06 10.70
C ARG A 205 10.40 12.65 11.84
N MET A 206 9.77 12.81 13.01
CA MET A 206 10.45 13.23 14.23
C MET A 206 11.62 12.28 14.54
N ALA A 207 12.76 12.84 14.92
CA ALA A 207 13.90 12.04 15.34
C ALA A 207 13.55 11.30 16.65
N GLU A 208 13.78 9.99 16.67
CA GLU A 208 13.81 9.21 17.91
C GLU A 208 15.13 9.50 18.66
N GLU A 209 15.24 9.15 19.95
CA GLU A 209 16.46 9.36 20.76
C GLU A 209 17.71 8.71 20.12
N ASP A 210 17.54 7.63 19.36
CA ASP A 210 18.62 6.95 18.63
C ASP A 210 18.93 7.55 17.24
N ASP A 211 18.19 8.58 16.82
CA ASP A 211 18.33 9.23 15.49
C ASP A 211 19.17 10.53 15.54
N GLU A 212 19.73 10.90 16.70
CA GLU A 212 20.40 12.20 16.96
C GLU A 212 21.60 12.51 16.05
N GLU A 213 22.21 11.50 15.43
CA GLU A 213 23.40 11.66 14.57
C GLU A 213 23.13 11.58 13.06
N ARG A 214 21.86 11.56 12.61
CA ARG A 214 21.56 11.48 11.16
C ARG A 214 21.94 12.77 10.45
N ASP A 215 22.61 12.63 9.30
CA ASP A 215 22.99 13.74 8.42
C ASP A 215 21.94 14.02 7.31
N PHE A 216 20.76 13.39 7.40
CA PHE A 216 19.69 13.46 6.40
C PHE A 216 18.32 13.65 7.05
N THR A 217 17.39 14.22 6.29
CA THR A 217 16.01 14.40 6.73
C THR A 217 15.18 13.18 6.34
N ALA A 218 14.47 12.58 7.29
CA ALA A 218 13.54 11.48 7.02
C ALA A 218 12.09 11.98 7.02
N PHE A 219 11.25 11.36 6.19
CA PHE A 219 9.84 11.69 6.03
C PHE A 219 9.01 10.43 6.09
N TRP A 220 7.84 10.52 6.70
CA TRP A 220 6.74 9.62 6.38
C TRP A 220 6.17 10.02 5.03
N VAL A 221 6.19 9.10 4.08
CA VAL A 221 5.54 9.27 2.79
C VAL A 221 4.30 8.41 2.78
N SER A 222 3.21 9.01 2.32
CA SER A 222 2.00 8.31 1.94
C SER A 222 1.75 8.54 0.47
N PHE A 223 1.35 7.50 -0.25
CA PHE A 223 1.27 7.57 -1.70
C PHE A 223 0.09 6.79 -2.26
N TYR A 224 -0.29 7.23 -3.46
CA TYR A 224 -1.30 6.63 -4.31
C TYR A 224 -0.78 6.65 -5.75
N ALA A 225 -0.93 5.54 -6.48
CA ALA A 225 -0.46 5.40 -7.84
C ALA A 225 -1.38 4.47 -8.66
N VAL A 226 -1.85 4.93 -9.82
CA VAL A 226 -2.74 4.16 -10.72
C VAL A 226 -1.91 3.31 -11.67
N TYR A 227 -2.16 2.01 -11.70
CA TYR A 227 -1.51 1.12 -12.65
C TYR A 227 -2.13 1.24 -14.04
N SER A 228 -1.36 1.79 -14.97
CA SER A 228 -1.75 2.01 -16.36
C SER A 228 -0.78 1.25 -17.26
N PRO A 229 -0.91 -0.09 -17.37
CA PRO A 229 -0.01 -0.88 -18.19
C PRO A 229 -0.04 -0.34 -19.62
N THR A 230 1.14 -0.12 -20.20
CA THR A 230 1.23 0.21 -21.62
C THR A 230 0.80 -1.02 -22.40
N ASP A 231 -0.24 -0.92 -23.22
CA ASP A 231 -0.68 -2.02 -24.09
C ASP A 231 0.53 -2.56 -24.87
N TYR A 232 0.82 -3.86 -24.73
CA TYR A 232 1.79 -4.59 -25.56
C TYR A 232 1.12 -5.14 -26.82
#